data_AF-A0A5A9XKQ1-F1
#
_entry.id   AF-A0A5A9XKQ1-F1
#
_cell.length_a   1.000
_cell.length_b   1.000
_cell.length_c   1.000
_cell.angle_alpha   90.00
_cell.angle_beta   90.00
_cell.angle_gamma   90.00
#
_symmetry.space_group_name_H-M   'P 1'
#
loop_
_entity.id
_entity.type
_entity.pdbx_description
1 polymer ?
#
loop_
_entity_poly.entity_id
_entity_poly.type
_entity_poly.pdbx_seq_one_letter_code
_entity_poly.pdbx_strand_id
1 'polypeptide(L)' 'MAGNPVVNAADPTEHITVVLNGIHGKAIDGTTYAAEMPTFAAHLSDAEIADIIGHERTSWGNHAPTITAKDVAVRAKK' A
#
# COMPACT_ATOMS: atom_id res chain seq x y z
N MET A 1 14.74 -0.30 -0.46
CA MET A 1 13.30 -0.63 -0.45
C MET A 1 12.95 -1.60 0.66
N ALA A 2 13.76 -2.63 0.94
CA ALA A 2 13.64 -3.36 2.20
C ALA A 2 13.71 -2.43 3.42
N GLY A 3 12.88 -2.68 4.43
CA GLY A 3 12.87 -1.95 5.69
C GLY A 3 11.83 -0.82 5.81
N ASN A 4 11.01 -0.56 4.79
CA ASN A 4 9.89 0.38 4.93
C ASN A 4 8.89 -0.13 5.99
N PRO A 5 8.60 0.64 7.05
CA PRO A 5 7.74 0.20 8.16
C PRO A 5 6.30 -0.06 7.70
N VAL A 6 5.79 0.67 6.70
CA VAL A 6 4.43 0.48 6.16
C VAL A 6 4.34 -0.84 5.38
N VAL A 7 5.35 -1.14 4.56
CA VAL A 7 5.39 -2.37 3.75
C VAL A 7 5.59 -3.60 4.64
N ASN A 8 6.42 -3.51 5.67
CA ASN A 8 6.75 -4.62 6.56
C ASN A 8 5.84 -4.75 7.79
N ALA A 9 4.85 -3.86 7.95
CA ALA A 9 3.89 -3.94 9.05
C ALA A 9 3.09 -5.24 8.99
N ALA A 10 2.85 -5.82 10.18
CA ALA A 10 1.97 -6.97 10.32
C ALA A 10 0.52 -6.61 9.90
N ASP A 11 0.07 -5.40 10.22
CA ASP A 11 -1.19 -4.85 9.74
C ASP A 11 -0.98 -4.13 8.39
N PRO A 12 -1.59 -4.62 7.29
CA PRO A 12 -1.43 -4.01 5.97
C PRO A 12 -2.31 -2.76 5.75
N THR A 13 -3.08 -2.32 6.74
CA THR A 13 -4.11 -1.27 6.59
C THR A 13 -3.55 0.02 5.99
N GLU A 14 -2.42 0.53 6.50
CA GLU A 14 -1.84 1.78 5.98
C GLU A 14 -1.38 1.60 4.54
N HIS A 15 -0.75 0.46 4.23
CA HIS A 15 -0.26 0.18 2.88
C HIS A 15 -1.41 0.15 1.86
N ILE A 16 -2.48 -0.59 2.19
CA ILE A 16 -3.70 -0.67 1.36
C ILE A 16 -4.34 0.70 1.19
N THR A 17 -4.41 1.49 2.26
CA THR A 17 -5.05 2.82 2.24
C THR A 17 -4.29 3.79 1.35
N VAL A 18 -2.96 3.76 1.41
CA VAL A 18 -2.10 4.61 0.56
C VAL A 18 -2.30 4.24 -0.91
N VAL A 19 -2.29 2.97 -1.28
CA VAL A 19 -2.52 2.55 -2.68
C VAL A 19 -3.92 2.90 -3.17
N LEU A 20 -4.95 2.67 -2.35
CA LEU A 20 -6.34 2.98 -2.72
C LEU A 20 -6.55 4.49 -2.88
N ASN A 21 -6.11 5.31 -1.94
CA ASN A 21 -6.50 6.71 -1.86
C ASN A 21 -5.42 7.67 -2.38
N GLY A 22 -4.23 7.16 -2.68
CA GLY A 22 -3.07 7.99 -2.92
C GLY A 22 -2.50 8.58 -1.63
N ILE A 23 -1.45 9.39 -1.79
CA ILE A 23 -0.85 10.15 -0.69
C ILE A 23 -0.23 11.44 -1.22
N HIS A 24 -0.45 12.54 -0.50
CA HIS A 24 0.07 13.86 -0.82
C HIS A 24 0.54 14.55 0.46
N GLY A 25 1.63 15.32 0.38
CA GLY A 25 2.10 16.19 1.47
C GLY A 25 2.53 15.50 2.78
N LYS A 26 2.55 14.15 2.85
CA LYS A 26 3.03 13.43 4.04
C LYS A 26 4.55 13.47 4.09
N ALA A 27 5.10 13.93 5.21
CA ALA A 27 6.51 13.77 5.51
C ALA A 27 6.79 12.31 5.90
N ILE A 28 7.78 11.68 5.26
CA ILE A 28 8.28 10.34 5.57
C ILE A 28 9.67 10.53 6.16
N ASP A 29 9.85 10.16 7.43
CA ASP A 29 11.11 10.36 8.18
C ASP A 29 11.66 11.79 8.10
N GLY A 30 10.77 12.78 8.24
CA GLY A 30 11.12 14.20 8.18
C GLY A 30 11.39 14.74 6.77
N THR A 31 11.31 13.90 5.74
CA THR A 31 11.46 14.30 4.34
C THR A 31 10.10 14.43 3.67
N THR A 32 9.81 15.61 3.14
CA THR A 32 8.61 15.84 2.31
C THR A 32 8.94 15.57 0.85
N TYR A 33 8.16 14.72 0.22
CA TYR A 33 8.27 14.44 -1.21
C TYR A 33 7.30 15.34 -1.97
N ALA A 34 7.80 16.04 -2.99
CA ALA A 34 6.99 16.92 -3.83
C ALA A 34 6.07 16.15 -4.79
N ALA A 35 6.41 14.89 -5.09
CA ALA A 35 5.60 14.03 -5.92
C ALA A 35 4.44 13.45 -5.11
N GLU A 36 3.23 13.60 -5.63
CA GLU A 36 2.03 13.00 -5.07
C GLU A 36 1.78 11.64 -5.70
N MET A 37 1.30 10.70 -4.89
CA MET A 37 0.82 9.43 -5.40
C MET A 37 -0.68 9.55 -5.65
N PRO A 38 -1.16 9.33 -6.89
CA PRO A 38 -2.59 9.33 -7.19
C PRO A 38 -3.30 8.12 -6.60
N THR A 39 -4.63 8.18 -6.55
CA THR A 39 -5.49 7.04 -6.20
C THR A 39 -5.46 5.97 -7.29
N PHE A 40 -5.36 4.70 -6.91
CA PHE A 40 -5.48 3.56 -7.83
C PHE A 40 -6.84 2.87 -7.78
N ALA A 41 -7.71 3.22 -6.82
CA ALA A 41 -9.04 2.60 -6.65
C ALA A 41 -9.95 2.75 -7.89
N ALA A 42 -9.73 3.79 -8.70
CA ALA A 42 -10.49 4.01 -9.94
C ALA A 42 -9.93 3.26 -11.16
N HIS A 43 -8.72 2.70 -11.06
CA HIS A 43 -7.97 2.15 -12.19
C HIS A 43 -7.72 0.66 -12.10
N LEU A 44 -7.69 0.11 -10.89
CA LEU A 44 -7.37 -1.30 -10.63
C LEU A 44 -8.48 -1.95 -9.81
N SER A 45 -8.71 -3.23 -10.05
CA SER A 45 -9.59 -4.05 -9.22
C SER A 45 -8.96 -4.37 -7.86
N ASP A 46 -9.80 -4.70 -6.87
CA ASP A 46 -9.34 -5.13 -5.53
C ASP A 46 -8.36 -6.32 -5.59
N ALA A 47 -8.52 -7.20 -6.58
CA ALA A 47 -7.64 -8.35 -6.79
C ALA A 47 -6.26 -7.91 -7.34
N GLU A 48 -6.23 -7.04 -8.35
CA GLU A 48 -4.96 -6.51 -8.88
C GLU A 48 -4.20 -5.72 -7.82
N ILE A 49 -4.90 -4.93 -7.01
CA ILE A 49 -4.30 -4.20 -5.90
C ILE A 49 -3.73 -5.17 -4.86
N ALA A 50 -4.46 -6.24 -4.52
CA ALA A 50 -3.98 -7.26 -3.59
C ALA A 50 -2.72 -7.97 -4.09
N ASP A 51 -2.67 -8.32 -5.38
CA ASP A 51 -1.53 -8.98 -6.01
C ASP A 51 -0.30 -8.08 -6.02
N ILE A 52 -0.45 -6.80 -6.38
CA ILE A 52 0.65 -5.82 -6.37
C ILE A 52 1.18 -5.63 -4.95
N ILE A 53 0.32 -5.33 -3.98
CA ILE A 53 0.73 -5.15 -2.59
C ILE A 53 1.37 -6.44 -2.04
N GLY A 54 0.83 -7.61 -2.38
CA GLY A 54 1.40 -8.90 -2.01
C GLY A 54 2.81 -9.09 -2.57
N HIS A 55 3.03 -8.71 -3.84
CA HIS A 55 4.35 -8.74 -4.46
C HIS A 55 5.33 -7.81 -3.73
N GLU A 56 4.94 -6.55 -3.46
CA GLU A 56 5.79 -5.59 -2.76
C GLU A 56 6.18 -6.07 -1.35
N ARG A 57 5.23 -6.68 -0.63
CA ARG A 57 5.37 -7.17 0.74
C ARG A 57 6.27 -8.40 0.87
N THR A 58 6.49 -9.13 -0.21
CA THR A 58 7.26 -10.39 -0.24
C THR A 58 8.51 -10.32 -1.12
N SER A 59 8.66 -9.26 -1.90
CA SER A 59 9.77 -9.05 -2.83
C SER A 59 10.78 -8.04 -2.32
N TRP A 60 11.92 -7.94 -3.00
CA TRP A 60 12.99 -6.98 -2.72
C TRP A 60 13.52 -7.00 -1.28
N GLY A 61 13.45 -8.16 -0.63
CA GLY A 61 13.89 -8.37 0.75
C GLY A 61 12.85 -8.02 1.83
N ASN A 62 11.59 -7.77 1.45
CA ASN A 62 10.48 -7.65 2.40
C ASN A 62 9.95 -9.04 2.80
N HIS A 63 9.52 -9.17 4.06
CA HIS A 63 9.05 -10.44 4.62
C HIS A 63 7.75 -10.22 5.42
N ALA A 64 6.78 -9.53 4.83
CA ALA A 64 5.52 -9.23 5.48
C ALA A 64 4.42 -10.26 5.14
N PRO A 65 3.39 -10.41 5.99
CA PRO A 65 2.23 -11.25 5.67
C PRO A 65 1.56 -10.81 4.37
N THR A 66 1.17 -11.76 3.51
CA THR A 66 0.40 -11.48 2.29
C THR A 66 -1.01 -10.99 2.62
N ILE A 67 -1.66 -10.35 1.65
CA ILE A 67 -3.03 -9.85 1.78
C ILE A 67 -3.95 -10.50 0.74
N THR A 68 -5.26 -10.31 0.91
CA THR A 68 -6.28 -10.81 -0.02
C THR A 68 -7.09 -9.68 -0.63
N ALA A 69 -7.76 -9.96 -1.75
CA ALA A 69 -8.71 -9.01 -2.36
C ALA A 69 -9.82 -8.58 -1.39
N LYS A 70 -10.21 -9.44 -0.43
CA LYS A 70 -11.20 -9.10 0.59
C LYS A 70 -10.67 -8.03 1.56
N ASP A 71 -9.40 -8.07 1.90
CA ASP A 71 -8.78 -7.06 2.77
C ASP A 71 -8.80 -5.69 2.09
N VAL A 72 -8.61 -5.65 0.77
CA VAL A 72 -8.72 -4.43 -0.05
C VAL A 72 -10.19 -3.97 -0.14
N ALA A 73 -11.11 -4.87 -0.46
CA ALA A 73 -12.53 -4.55 -0.65
C ALA A 73 -13.19 -3.93 0.60
N VAL A 74 -12.80 -4.38 1.79
CA VAL A 74 -13.29 -3.80 3.06
C VAL A 74 -12.86 -2.33 3.22
N ARG A 75 -11.77 -1.91 2.56
CA ARG A 75 -11.20 -0.56 2.65
C ARG A 75 -11.56 0.34 1.47
N ALA A 76 -11.88 -0.22 0.31
CA ALA A 76 -12.35 0.54 -0.85
C ALA A 76 -13.73 1.21 -0.65
N LYS A 77 -14.51 0.81 0.37
CA LYS A 77 -15.88 1.28 0.63
C LYS A 77 -16.01 2.44 1.64
N LYS A 78 -14.97 3.22 1.88
CA LYS A 78 -15.05 4.37 2.82
C LYS A 78 -15.00 5.71 2.13
#